data_AF-A0AAD9MS82-F1
#
_entry.id   AF-A0AAD9MS82-F1
#
_cell.length_a   1.000
_cell.length_b   1.000
_cell.length_c   1.000
_cell.angle_alpha   90.00
_cell.angle_beta   90.00
_cell.angle_gamma   90.00
#
_symmetry.space_group_name_H-M   'P 1'
#
loop_
_entity.id
_entity.type
_entity.pdbx_description
1 polymer ?
#
loop_
_entity_poly.entity_id
_entity_poly.type
_entity_poly.pdbx_seq_one_letter_code
_entity_poly.pdbx_strand_id
1 'polypeptide(L)'
;MTLRSPECEQLFQSLIKLVKITVFHGYTEISDMTSLFPVSLPRLIDFDWRVDLKVSSDSLIRMAVPTCLLQLQVQANPSDVNQDPQTNVVNIEMSKDTLDTMLDGLGKIRDQLSSVVNR
;
A
#
# COMPACT_ATOMS: atom_id res chain seq x y z
N MET A 1 38.89 0.91 -21.08
CA MET A 1 38.03 0.55 -19.94
C MET A 1 36.60 0.45 -20.46
N THR A 2 36.24 -0.70 -21.03
CA THR A 2 34.97 -0.94 -21.71
C THR A 2 33.88 -1.21 -20.67
N LEU A 3 33.03 -0.21 -20.43
CA LEU A 3 31.81 -0.31 -19.62
C LEU A 3 30.79 -1.23 -20.32
N ARG A 4 31.05 -2.54 -20.30
CA ARG A 4 30.09 -3.58 -20.66
C ARG A 4 29.63 -4.22 -19.35
N SER A 5 29.00 -3.44 -18.48
CA SER A 5 28.34 -3.98 -17.30
C SER A 5 26.94 -4.48 -17.69
N PRO A 6 26.45 -5.58 -17.10
CA PRO A 6 25.09 -6.09 -17.34
C PRO A 6 24.00 -5.06 -17.04
N GLU A 7 24.30 -4.11 -16.15
CA GLU A 7 23.42 -2.98 -15.80
C GLU A 7 23.19 -2.04 -16.99
N CYS A 8 24.21 -1.81 -17.82
CA CYS A 8 24.10 -0.94 -18.99
C CYS A 8 23.19 -1.58 -20.06
N GLU A 9 23.31 -2.90 -20.26
CA GLU A 9 22.42 -3.65 -21.14
C GLU A 9 20.98 -3.64 -20.61
N GLN A 10 20.80 -3.85 -19.30
CA GLN A 10 19.48 -3.82 -18.67
C GLN A 10 18.81 -2.44 -18.77
N LEU A 11 19.58 -1.36 -18.59
CA LEU A 11 19.13 0.01 -18.80
C LEU A 11 18.74 0.25 -20.26
N PHE A 12 19.56 -0.21 -21.20
CA PHE A 12 19.30 -0.06 -22.63
C PHE A 12 18.02 -0.80 -23.05
N GLN A 13 17.82 -2.03 -22.57
CA GLN A 13 16.61 -2.80 -22.81
C GLN A 13 15.37 -2.14 -22.18
N SER A 14 15.52 -1.58 -20.98
CA SER A 14 14.44 -0.87 -20.30
C SER A 14 14.04 0.41 -21.04
N LEU A 15 15.02 1.18 -21.54
CA LEU A 15 14.78 2.36 -22.37
C LEU A 15 14.11 1.99 -23.70
N ILE A 16 14.55 0.93 -24.37
CA ILE A 16 13.90 0.44 -25.60
C ILE A 16 12.44 0.08 -25.32
N LYS A 17 12.17 -0.63 -24.22
CA LYS A 17 10.82 -1.03 -23.84
C LYS A 17 9.94 0.19 -23.55
N LEU A 18 10.46 1.16 -22.81
CA LEU A 18 9.76 2.41 -22.51
C LEU A 18 9.44 3.19 -23.79
N VAL A 19 10.41 3.43 -24.66
CA VAL A 19 10.22 4.15 -25.94
C VAL A 19 9.20 3.44 -26.82
N LYS A 20 9.26 2.10 -26.90
CA LYS A 20 8.27 1.31 -27.64
C LYS A 20 6.87 1.51 -27.10
N ILE A 21 6.69 1.48 -25.77
CA ILE A 21 5.39 1.71 -25.13
C ILE A 21 4.91 3.14 -25.39
N THR A 22 5.76 4.15 -25.21
CA THR A 22 5.44 5.56 -25.46
C THR A 22 4.97 5.80 -26.89
N VAL A 23 5.71 5.28 -27.87
CA VAL A 23 5.40 5.47 -29.29
C VAL A 23 4.18 4.67 -29.71
N PHE A 24 4.04 3.42 -29.24
CA PHE A 24 2.92 2.55 -29.63
C PHE A 24 1.58 3.01 -29.05
N HIS A 25 1.57 3.48 -27.80
CA HIS A 25 0.35 3.95 -27.15
C HIS A 25 0.06 5.44 -27.40
N GLY A 26 0.90 6.14 -28.17
CA GLY A 26 0.67 7.53 -28.54
C GLY A 26 0.72 8.48 -27.35
N TYR A 27 1.55 8.19 -26.35
CA TYR A 27 1.75 9.05 -25.19
C TYR A 27 2.50 10.32 -25.60
N THR A 28 1.77 11.31 -26.12
CA THR A 28 2.28 12.58 -26.64
C THR A 28 2.27 13.71 -25.60
N GLU A 29 1.51 13.54 -24.51
CA GLU A 29 1.48 14.48 -23.40
C GLU A 29 2.23 13.95 -22.16
N ILE A 30 2.88 14.85 -21.41
CA ILE A 30 3.65 14.53 -20.21
C ILE A 30 2.76 13.96 -19.10
N SER A 31 1.50 14.40 -19.03
CA SER A 31 0.45 13.87 -18.16
C SER A 31 0.29 12.36 -18.36
N ASP A 32 0.18 11.92 -19.62
CA ASP A 32 -0.04 10.52 -19.92
C ASP A 32 1.22 9.68 -19.69
N MET A 33 2.42 10.24 -19.93
CA MET A 33 3.68 9.58 -19.57
C MET A 33 3.85 9.39 -18.06
N THR A 34 3.20 10.21 -17.23
CA THR A 34 3.25 10.07 -15.77
C THR A 34 2.52 8.81 -15.29
N SER A 35 1.52 8.33 -16.05
CA SER A 35 0.83 7.07 -15.76
C SER A 35 1.72 5.82 -15.91
N LEU A 36 2.77 5.91 -16.75
CA LEU A 36 3.76 4.83 -16.92
C LEU A 36 4.66 4.65 -15.68
N PHE A 37 4.73 5.67 -14.84
CA PHE A 37 5.50 5.68 -13.61
C PHE A 37 4.57 6.02 -12.45
N PRO A 38 3.75 5.06 -11.96
CA PRO A 38 2.91 5.29 -10.80
C PRO A 38 3.80 5.58 -9.57
N VAL A 39 3.99 6.87 -9.29
CA VAL A 39 4.86 7.41 -8.23
C VAL A 39 4.19 7.42 -6.85
N SER A 40 2.93 7.02 -6.74
CA SER A 40 2.21 6.97 -5.47
C SER A 40 2.31 5.60 -4.81
N LEU A 41 2.22 5.56 -3.49
CA LEU A 41 1.92 4.33 -2.76
C LEU A 41 0.40 4.03 -2.87
N PRO A 42 -0.01 2.77 -2.79
CA PRO A 42 -1.43 2.42 -2.63
C PRO A 42 -2.05 3.21 -1.49
N ARG A 43 -3.26 3.71 -1.70
CA ARG A 43 -3.93 4.61 -0.75
C ARG A 43 -4.96 3.84 0.06
N LEU A 44 -4.94 4.03 1.37
CA LEU A 44 -6.04 3.58 2.23
C LEU A 44 -7.23 4.51 2.01
N ILE A 45 -8.34 3.98 1.49
CA ILE A 45 -9.55 4.75 1.16
C ILE A 45 -10.58 4.68 2.29
N ASP A 46 -10.68 3.52 2.95
CA ASP A 46 -11.65 3.30 4.01
C ASP A 46 -11.10 2.30 5.04
N PHE A 47 -11.56 2.40 6.27
CA PHE A 47 -11.29 1.42 7.31
C PHE A 47 -12.53 1.24 8.20
N ASP A 48 -12.90 -0.02 8.42
CA ASP A 48 -13.98 -0.39 9.35
C ASP A 48 -13.39 -1.30 10.42
N TRP A 49 -13.83 -1.14 11.66
CA TRP A 49 -13.35 -1.94 12.77
C TRP A 49 -14.50 -2.37 13.67
N ARG A 50 -14.38 -3.57 14.21
CA ARG A 50 -15.32 -4.08 15.21
C ARG A 50 -14.60 -4.93 16.25
N VAL A 51 -15.16 -4.96 17.45
CA VAL A 51 -14.63 -5.77 18.54
C VAL A 51 -15.63 -6.88 18.84
N ASP A 52 -15.20 -8.11 18.61
CA ASP A 52 -15.97 -9.32 18.84
C ASP A 52 -15.50 -9.97 20.16
N LEU A 53 -16.42 -10.58 20.90
CA LEU A 53 -16.11 -11.39 22.07
C LEU A 53 -16.10 -12.86 21.65
N LYS A 54 -14.91 -13.46 21.46
CA LYS A 54 -14.80 -14.89 21.19
C LYS A 54 -14.94 -15.67 22.50
N VAL A 55 -15.95 -16.53 22.58
CA VAL A 55 -16.09 -17.47 23.70
C VAL A 55 -15.05 -18.57 23.51
N SER A 56 -14.00 -18.55 24.33
CA SER A 56 -12.90 -19.52 24.20
C SER A 56 -13.31 -20.90 24.72
N SER A 57 -13.01 -21.95 23.95
CA SER A 57 -13.31 -23.35 24.31
C SER A 57 -12.22 -24.01 25.14
N ASP A 58 -11.00 -23.44 25.14
CA ASP A 58 -9.78 -24.07 25.70
C ASP A 58 -9.56 -23.80 27.20
N SER A 59 -10.40 -22.98 27.84
CA SER A 59 -10.29 -22.67 29.26
C SER A 59 -11.46 -23.27 30.05
N LEU A 60 -11.16 -23.99 31.15
CA LEU A 60 -12.15 -24.57 32.08
C LEU A 60 -13.17 -23.52 32.61
N ILE A 61 -12.80 -22.25 32.53
CA ILE A 61 -13.66 -21.09 32.73
C ILE A 61 -13.92 -20.51 31.35
N ARG A 62 -15.18 -20.40 30.94
CA ARG A 62 -15.62 -19.93 29.61
C ARG A 62 -15.32 -18.42 29.47
N MET A 63 -14.05 -18.05 29.28
CA MET A 63 -13.61 -16.66 29.24
C MET A 63 -13.85 -16.11 27.83
N ALA A 64 -14.61 -15.03 27.74
CA ALA A 64 -14.77 -14.28 26.51
C ALA A 64 -13.49 -13.46 26.29
N VAL A 65 -12.74 -13.77 25.24
CA VAL A 65 -11.54 -13.01 24.86
C VAL A 65 -11.96 -11.99 23.80
N PRO A 66 -11.76 -10.67 24.04
CA PRO A 66 -12.06 -9.66 23.05
C PRO A 66 -11.02 -9.72 21.91
N THR A 67 -11.52 -9.76 20.69
CA THR A 67 -10.75 -9.75 19.44
C THR A 67 -11.20 -8.53 18.62
N CYS A 68 -10.24 -7.78 18.09
CA CYS A 68 -10.51 -6.72 17.12
C CYS A 68 -10.40 -7.27 15.70
N LEU A 69 -11.41 -7.01 14.89
CA LEU A 69 -11.44 -7.27 13.45
C LEU A 69 -11.39 -5.92 12.74
N LEU A 70 -10.36 -5.74 11.92
CA LEU A 70 -10.10 -4.53 11.15
C LEU A 70 -10.18 -4.86 9.67
N GLN A 71 -11.02 -4.12 8.94
CA GLN A 71 -11.16 -4.21 7.50
C GLN A 71 -10.61 -2.91 6.88
N LEU A 72 -9.65 -3.03 5.98
CA LEU A 72 -9.03 -1.93 5.28
C LEU A 72 -9.38 -2.00 3.80
N GLN A 73 -9.84 -0.90 3.20
CA GLN A 73 -10.02 -0.79 1.76
C GLN A 73 -8.84 -0.01 1.18
N VAL A 74 -8.00 -0.70 0.41
CA VAL A 74 -6.78 -0.14 -0.20
C VAL A 74 -6.97 -0.03 -1.69
N GLN A 75 -6.85 1.18 -2.22
CA GLN A 75 -6.87 1.44 -3.64
C GLN A 75 -5.45 1.30 -4.21
N ALA A 76 -5.29 0.39 -5.16
CA ALA A 76 -4.08 0.26 -5.94
C ALA A 76 -3.87 1.47 -6.84
N ASN A 77 -2.63 1.72 -7.24
CA ASN A 77 -2.36 2.76 -8.22
C ASN A 77 -3.04 2.43 -9.55
N PRO A 78 -3.63 3.43 -10.25
CA PRO A 78 -4.16 3.20 -11.58
C PRO A 78 -3.03 2.74 -12.50
N SER A 79 -3.22 1.59 -13.15
CA SER A 79 -2.29 1.06 -14.15
C SER A 79 -2.51 1.67 -15.54
N ASP A 80 -3.66 2.33 -15.75
CA ASP A 80 -4.08 2.95 -17.00
C ASP A 80 -4.90 4.22 -16.68
N VAL A 81 -4.77 5.27 -17.49
CA VAL A 81 -5.46 6.57 -17.32
C VAL A 81 -7.00 6.40 -17.40
N ASN A 82 -7.48 5.37 -18.08
CA ASN A 82 -8.91 5.14 -18.33
C ASN A 82 -9.55 4.06 -17.45
N GLN A 83 -8.83 3.49 -16.48
CA GLN A 83 -9.41 2.50 -15.55
C GLN A 83 -9.61 3.08 -14.15
N ASP A 84 -10.78 2.80 -13.59
CA ASP A 84 -11.02 3.03 -12.17
C ASP A 84 -10.01 2.21 -11.36
N PRO A 85 -9.34 2.81 -10.35
CA PRO A 85 -8.26 2.13 -9.66
C PRO A 85 -8.83 0.96 -8.83
N GLN A 86 -8.21 -0.21 -8.95
CA GLN A 86 -8.67 -1.43 -8.29
C GLN A 86 -8.65 -1.26 -6.76
N THR A 87 -9.78 -1.56 -6.12
CA THR A 87 -9.90 -1.55 -4.65
C THR A 87 -9.74 -2.97 -4.11
N ASN A 88 -8.83 -3.14 -3.16
CA ASN A 88 -8.55 -4.39 -2.46
C ASN A 88 -8.97 -4.29 -1.00
N VAL A 89 -9.60 -5.34 -0.48
CA VAL A 89 -10.02 -5.41 0.92
C VAL A 89 -9.03 -6.28 1.69
N VAL A 90 -8.46 -5.75 2.78
CA VAL A 90 -7.55 -6.46 3.67
C VAL A 90 -8.23 -6.61 5.03
N ASN A 91 -8.42 -7.85 5.47
CA ASN A 91 -9.01 -8.16 6.78
C ASN A 91 -7.90 -8.59 7.74
N ILE A 92 -7.90 -8.01 8.93
CA ILE A 92 -6.90 -8.23 9.97
C ILE A 92 -7.63 -8.60 11.26
N GLU A 93 -7.19 -9.68 11.89
CA GLU A 93 -7.63 -10.05 13.23
C GLU A 93 -6.48 -9.80 14.22
N MET A 94 -6.80 -9.15 15.34
CA MET A 94 -5.79 -8.71 16.30
C MET A 94 -6.33 -8.81 17.73
N SER A 95 -5.45 -9.22 18.65
CA SER A 95 -5.74 -9.20 20.08
C SER A 95 -5.67 -7.76 20.62
N LYS A 96 -6.13 -7.57 21.85
CA LYS A 96 -6.00 -6.29 22.57
C LYS A 96 -4.55 -5.79 22.60
N ASP A 97 -3.59 -6.65 22.95
CA ASP A 97 -2.19 -6.24 23.10
C ASP A 97 -1.57 -5.83 21.75
N THR A 98 -1.95 -6.52 20.67
CA THR A 98 -1.54 -6.15 19.31
C THR A 98 -2.15 -4.80 18.89
N LEU A 99 -3.41 -4.53 19.24
CA LEU A 99 -4.06 -3.24 18.99
C LEU A 99 -3.38 -2.11 19.74
N ASP A 100 -3.09 -2.28 21.03
CA ASP A 100 -2.42 -1.27 21.84
C ASP A 100 -1.04 -0.93 21.26
N THR A 101 -0.29 -1.95 20.83
CA THR A 101 1.02 -1.77 20.17
C THR A 101 0.90 -1.04 18.84
N MET A 102 -0.12 -1.36 18.03
CA MET A 102 -0.38 -0.70 16.75
C MET A 102 -0.73 0.78 16.93
N LEU A 103 -1.58 1.11 17.91
CA LEU A 103 -1.97 2.48 18.21
C LEU A 103 -0.78 3.33 18.68
N ASP A 104 0.09 2.78 19.52
CA ASP A 104 1.33 3.46 19.92
C ASP A 104 2.25 3.73 18.71
N GLY A 105 2.41 2.74 17.82
CA GLY A 105 3.17 2.88 16.58
C GLY A 105 2.62 3.98 15.67
N LEU A 106 1.30 3.99 15.42
CA LEU A 106 0.65 5.01 14.61
C LEU A 106 0.72 6.41 15.24
N GLY A 107 0.63 6.51 16.58
CA GLY A 107 0.81 7.75 17.32
C GLY A 107 2.20 8.35 17.10
N LYS A 108 3.25 7.51 17.17
CA LYS A 108 4.64 7.94 16.90
C LYS A 108 4.82 8.42 15.46
N ILE A 109 4.21 7.74 14.47
CA ILE A 109 4.27 8.16 13.06
C ILE A 109 3.60 9.54 12.90
N ARG A 110 2.41 9.75 13.48
CA ARG A 110 1.73 11.06 13.47
C ARG A 110 2.61 12.15 14.04
N ASP A 111 3.25 11.92 15.18
CA ASP A 111 4.08 12.92 15.84
C ASP A 111 5.34 13.24 15.02
N GLN A 112 5.94 12.23 14.38
CA GLN A 112 7.05 12.42 13.43
C GLN A 112 6.63 13.26 12.22
N LEU A 113 5.51 12.94 11.58
CA LEU A 113 5.00 13.70 10.44
C LEU A 113 4.69 15.15 10.84
N SER A 114 4.08 15.34 12.01
CA SER A 114 3.79 16.68 12.56
C SER A 114 5.07 17.48 12.79
N SER A 115 6.13 16.83 13.26
CA SER A 115 7.44 17.48 13.47
C SER A 115 8.11 17.91 12.16
N VAL A 116 7.88 17.18 11.06
CA VAL A 116 8.42 17.50 9.72
C VAL A 116 7.67 18.67 9.09
N VAL A 117 6.35 18.76 9.31
CA VAL A 117 5.51 19.87 8.79
C VAL A 117 5.74 21.17 9.56
N ASN A 118 6.05 21.10 10.86
CA ASN A 118 6.34 22.28 11.69
C ASN A 118 7.81 22.76 11.63
N ARG A 119 8.62 22.24 10.69
CA ARG A 119 9.98 22.72 10.39
C ARG A 119 9.96 23.71 9.24
#